data_AF-A0A1Q7T3C7-F1
#
_entry.id   AF-A0A1Q7T3C7-F1
#
_cell.length_a   1.000
_cell.length_b   1.000
_cell.length_c   1.000
_cell.angle_alpha   90.00
_cell.angle_beta   90.00
_cell.angle_gamma   90.00
#
_symmetry.space_group_name_H-M   'P 1'
#
loop_
_entity.id
_entity.type
_entity.pdbx_description
1 polymer ?
#
loop_
_entity_poly.entity_id
_entity_poly.type
_entity_poly.pdbx_seq_one_letter_code
_entity_poly.pdbx_strand_id
1 'polypeptide(L)'
;MLPDHLNSKLASLRMGTDLQDPRAILRWQMVITALLLICSIPQMDDTAKVVNDSPAVAFDSAAKDSTLVASLPSAPAPKVNADPEPITANPAAQPFRPVRPVFTRPRETPRQRKIWYGLALAGHSGAAFDAWSTYRAVSGGYGREANPFMRPFANSNAIYAATQVSPAFMDFLGKRMMVSQHGWVRKIWWLPQAAGASTSFASGAHNVGVVH
;
A
#
# COMPACT_ATOMS: atom_id res chain seq x y z
N MET A 1 -16.87 30.85 -54.97
CA MET A 1 -15.88 31.22 -53.93
C MET A 1 -16.48 30.84 -52.59
N LEU A 2 -15.94 29.77 -51.98
CA LEU A 2 -16.27 29.25 -50.64
C LEU A 2 -15.42 30.00 -49.59
N PRO A 3 -15.72 29.93 -48.27
CA PRO A 3 -15.27 28.76 -47.52
C PRO A 3 -16.22 28.24 -46.42
N ASP A 4 -16.44 26.91 -46.46
CA ASP A 4 -16.86 26.05 -45.36
C ASP A 4 -15.62 25.65 -44.55
N HIS A 5 -15.50 26.06 -43.28
CA HIS A 5 -14.33 25.69 -42.47
C HIS A 5 -14.53 25.67 -40.95
N LEU A 6 -15.66 25.14 -40.43
CA LEU A 6 -15.90 25.12 -38.97
C LEU A 6 -16.31 23.78 -38.32
N ASN A 7 -16.29 22.64 -39.01
CA ASN A 7 -16.79 21.37 -38.43
C ASN A 7 -15.80 20.19 -38.47
N SER A 8 -14.58 20.30 -37.91
CA SER A 8 -13.64 19.15 -37.88
C SER A 8 -12.78 18.96 -36.62
N LYS A 9 -13.17 19.49 -35.45
CA LYS A 9 -12.39 19.31 -34.20
C LYS A 9 -13.13 18.64 -33.03
N LEU A 10 -13.81 17.53 -33.28
CA LEU A 10 -14.23 16.60 -32.21
C LEU A 10 -13.72 15.19 -32.49
N ALA A 11 -12.40 15.03 -32.36
CA ALA A 11 -11.76 13.72 -32.32
C ALA A 11 -12.08 13.03 -30.99
N SER A 12 -13.10 12.17 -31.03
CA SER A 12 -13.11 10.81 -30.46
C SER A 12 -12.24 10.60 -29.21
N LEU A 13 -12.75 11.01 -28.05
CA LEU A 13 -12.38 10.44 -26.75
C LEU A 13 -13.10 9.09 -26.61
N ARG A 14 -12.60 8.06 -27.28
CA ARG A 14 -13.02 6.67 -27.07
C ARG A 14 -12.42 6.18 -25.76
N MET A 15 -13.03 6.59 -24.65
CA MET A 15 -12.77 6.09 -23.31
C MET A 15 -13.15 4.61 -23.29
N GLY A 16 -12.15 3.72 -23.40
CA GLY A 16 -12.33 2.28 -23.24
C GLY A 16 -12.81 1.97 -21.83
N THR A 17 -14.12 1.83 -21.66
CA THR A 17 -14.74 1.31 -20.45
C THR A 17 -14.61 -0.21 -20.45
N ASP A 18 -13.44 -0.72 -20.06
CA ASP A 18 -13.26 -2.11 -19.60
C ASP A 18 -13.98 -2.41 -18.27
N LEU A 19 -15.00 -1.60 -17.94
CA LEU A 19 -15.83 -1.72 -16.75
C LEU A 19 -17.09 -2.58 -16.99
N GLN A 20 -17.12 -3.34 -18.09
CA GLN A 20 -18.24 -4.19 -18.49
C GLN A 20 -17.87 -5.68 -18.53
N ASP A 21 -16.85 -6.12 -17.79
CA ASP A 21 -16.72 -7.55 -17.50
C ASP A 21 -17.59 -7.91 -16.28
N PRO A 22 -18.78 -8.52 -16.47
CA PRO A 22 -19.70 -8.86 -15.38
C PRO A 22 -19.07 -9.81 -14.36
N ARG A 23 -18.03 -10.56 -14.76
CA ARG A 23 -17.33 -11.49 -13.87
C ARG A 23 -16.38 -10.78 -12.90
N ALA A 24 -15.81 -9.63 -13.31
CA ALA A 24 -14.99 -8.80 -12.43
C ALA A 24 -15.85 -8.08 -11.39
N ILE A 25 -17.05 -7.63 -11.77
CA ILE A 25 -18.02 -6.97 -10.88
C ILE A 25 -18.51 -7.96 -9.80
N LEU A 26 -18.86 -9.19 -10.19
CA LEU A 26 -19.36 -10.19 -9.23
C LEU A 26 -18.30 -10.58 -8.20
N ARG A 27 -17.03 -10.75 -8.63
CA ARG A 27 -15.92 -11.10 -7.74
C ARG A 27 -15.63 -9.99 -6.73
N TRP A 28 -15.74 -8.74 -7.13
CA TRP A 28 -15.51 -7.60 -6.23
C TRP A 28 -16.69 -7.34 -5.28
N GLN A 29 -17.93 -7.55 -5.74
CA GLN A 29 -19.08 -7.50 -4.84
C GLN A 29 -18.96 -8.50 -3.70
N MET A 30 -18.49 -9.73 -3.97
CA MET A 30 -18.27 -10.74 -2.93
C MET A 30 -17.18 -10.35 -1.92
N VAL A 31 -16.10 -9.70 -2.37
CA VAL A 31 -15.02 -9.24 -1.46
C VAL A 31 -15.50 -8.08 -0.59
N ILE A 32 -16.25 -7.12 -1.17
CA ILE A 32 -16.79 -5.98 -0.42
C ILE A 32 -17.85 -6.44 0.58
N THR A 33 -18.75 -7.36 0.19
CA THR A 33 -19.72 -7.93 1.13
C THR A 33 -19.04 -8.72 2.22
N ALA A 34 -18.04 -9.55 1.92
CA ALA A 34 -17.28 -10.24 2.96
C ALA A 34 -16.60 -9.27 3.94
N LEU A 35 -16.01 -8.18 3.43
CA LEU A 35 -15.38 -7.16 4.28
C LEU A 35 -16.41 -6.44 5.17
N LEU A 36 -17.56 -6.04 4.61
CA LEU A 36 -18.63 -5.40 5.37
C LEU A 36 -19.25 -6.35 6.40
N LEU A 37 -19.37 -7.64 6.08
CA LEU A 37 -19.92 -8.64 6.99
C LEU A 37 -18.97 -8.90 8.17
N ILE A 38 -17.66 -8.90 7.94
CA ILE A 38 -16.63 -8.99 9.00
C ILE A 38 -16.67 -7.75 9.91
N CYS A 39 -16.90 -6.56 9.35
CA CYS A 39 -17.04 -5.33 10.14
C CYS A 39 -18.37 -5.23 10.92
N SER A 40 -19.34 -6.11 10.65
CA SER A 40 -20.70 -6.03 11.24
C SER A 40 -20.92 -7.00 12.40
N ILE A 41 -19.91 -7.75 12.85
CA ILE A 41 -20.07 -8.70 13.97
C ILE A 41 -19.86 -7.94 15.29
N PRO A 42 -20.92 -7.68 16.09
CA PRO A 42 -20.74 -7.17 17.44
C PRO A 42 -20.10 -8.27 18.29
N GLN A 43 -18.91 -8.02 18.84
CA GLN A 43 -18.33 -8.90 19.85
C GLN A 43 -19.15 -8.79 21.13
N MET A 44 -19.92 -9.83 21.45
CA MET A 44 -20.51 -9.99 22.78
C MET A 44 -19.44 -10.49 23.76
N ASP A 45 -19.31 -9.76 24.87
CA ASP A 45 -18.42 -10.04 25.98
C ASP A 45 -18.79 -11.33 26.71
N ASP A 46 -17.79 -12.15 27.03
CA ASP A 46 -17.91 -12.98 28.22
C ASP A 46 -16.59 -13.19 28.98
N THR A 47 -16.74 -13.00 30.28
CA THR A 47 -15.74 -12.90 31.32
C THR A 47 -15.20 -14.26 31.74
N ALA A 48 -13.87 -14.46 31.69
CA ALA A 48 -13.21 -15.53 32.45
C ALA A 48 -11.78 -15.12 32.86
N LYS A 49 -11.57 -14.93 34.16
CA LYS A 49 -10.27 -14.79 34.85
C LYS A 49 -9.42 -16.04 34.63
N VAL A 50 -8.12 -15.91 34.34
CA VAL A 50 -7.03 -16.78 34.86
C VAL A 50 -5.69 -16.02 34.75
N VAL A 51 -4.86 -16.29 35.75
CA VAL A 51 -3.60 -15.71 36.21
C VAL A 51 -2.44 -15.72 35.20
N ASN A 52 -1.60 -14.70 35.38
CA ASN A 52 -0.44 -14.26 34.63
C ASN A 52 0.82 -15.09 34.97
N ASP A 53 1.73 -15.27 34.01
CA ASP A 53 3.18 -15.34 34.28
C ASP A 53 3.97 -14.93 33.01
N SER A 54 4.85 -13.94 33.19
CA SER A 54 5.77 -13.36 32.20
C SER A 54 7.08 -14.18 32.16
N PRO A 55 7.89 -14.12 31.08
CA PRO A 55 8.86 -13.02 31.02
C PRO A 55 9.21 -12.50 29.61
N ALA A 56 9.83 -11.31 29.65
CA ALA A 56 10.29 -10.45 28.57
C ALA A 56 11.45 -11.02 27.73
N VAL A 57 11.51 -10.60 26.45
CA VAL A 57 12.75 -10.60 25.67
C VAL A 57 12.85 -9.30 24.85
N ALA A 58 14.00 -8.65 25.01
CA ALA A 58 14.40 -7.39 24.40
C ALA A 58 14.68 -7.52 22.89
N PHE A 59 14.34 -6.49 22.12
CA PHE A 59 14.78 -6.31 20.73
C PHE A 59 16.06 -5.47 20.71
N ASP A 60 17.15 -6.06 20.25
CA ASP A 60 18.39 -5.34 19.92
C ASP A 60 18.36 -4.92 18.45
N SER A 61 18.38 -3.61 18.22
CA SER A 61 18.60 -3.01 16.91
C SER A 61 20.09 -2.75 16.72
N ALA A 62 20.72 -3.48 15.80
CA ALA A 62 22.08 -3.19 15.35
C ALA A 62 22.03 -2.74 13.89
N ALA A 63 22.16 -1.43 13.71
CA ALA A 63 22.48 -0.80 12.44
C ALA A 63 23.88 -1.22 11.99
N LYS A 64 24.06 -1.48 10.70
CA LYS A 64 25.38 -1.38 10.07
C LYS A 64 25.24 -0.95 8.61
N ASP A 65 25.61 0.31 8.40
CA ASP A 65 25.90 0.90 7.10
C ASP A 65 27.05 0.16 6.42
N SER A 66 26.92 -0.06 5.11
CA SER A 66 28.08 -0.28 4.24
C SER A 66 27.78 0.34 2.87
N THR A 67 28.10 1.61 2.76
CA THR A 67 28.26 2.36 1.53
C THR A 67 29.36 1.71 0.68
N LEU A 68 29.01 1.12 -0.45
CA LEU A 68 29.97 0.78 -1.50
C LEU A 68 29.73 1.67 -2.72
N VAL A 69 30.66 2.60 -2.91
CA VAL A 69 30.86 3.39 -4.11
C VAL A 69 31.28 2.43 -5.22
N ALA A 70 30.35 2.13 -6.15
CA ALA A 70 30.67 1.42 -7.37
C ALA A 70 31.15 2.43 -8.42
N SER A 71 32.45 2.40 -8.66
CA SER A 71 33.16 3.11 -9.72
C SER A 71 32.63 2.71 -11.11
N LEU A 72 32.30 3.71 -11.92
CA LEU A 72 31.90 3.57 -13.32
C LEU A 72 33.07 3.04 -14.17
N PRO A 73 32.85 2.07 -15.08
CA PRO A 73 33.86 1.72 -16.07
C PRO A 73 33.98 2.80 -17.15
N SER A 74 35.23 3.10 -17.51
CA SER A 74 35.66 4.12 -18.47
C SER A 74 35.05 3.92 -19.86
N ALA A 75 34.66 5.03 -20.49
CA ALA A 75 34.20 5.08 -21.88
C ALA A 75 35.31 4.65 -22.86
N PRO A 76 35.00 3.87 -23.92
CA PRO A 76 35.96 3.54 -24.95
C PRO A 76 36.14 4.69 -25.96
N ALA A 77 37.39 5.05 -26.21
CA ALA A 77 37.81 6.07 -27.15
C ALA A 77 37.45 5.72 -28.62
N PRO A 78 37.15 6.72 -29.48
CA PRO A 78 36.75 6.49 -30.86
C PRO A 78 37.97 6.18 -31.74
N LYS A 79 38.02 4.98 -32.32
CA LYS A 79 38.92 4.65 -33.43
C LYS A 79 38.28 5.08 -34.73
N VAL A 80 38.67 6.26 -35.22
CA VAL A 80 38.43 6.70 -36.60
C VAL A 80 39.53 6.09 -37.45
N ASN A 81 39.21 5.05 -38.22
CA ASN A 81 39.93 4.72 -39.44
C ASN A 81 38.99 5.02 -40.59
N ALA A 82 39.35 6.03 -41.37
CA ALA A 82 38.67 6.40 -42.60
C ALA A 82 39.30 5.58 -43.73
N ASP A 83 38.54 4.63 -44.27
CA ASP A 83 38.75 4.06 -45.60
C ASP A 83 37.42 4.18 -46.37
N PRO A 84 37.39 4.78 -47.57
CA PRO A 84 36.18 4.92 -48.34
C PRO A 84 35.94 3.65 -49.18
N GLU A 85 35.28 2.66 -48.60
CA GLU A 85 34.73 1.53 -49.36
C GLU A 85 33.33 1.91 -49.88
N PRO A 86 33.02 1.70 -51.18
CA PRO A 86 31.74 2.10 -51.74
C PRO A 86 30.60 1.29 -51.12
N ILE A 87 29.73 1.96 -50.38
CA ILE A 87 28.51 1.39 -49.81
C ILE A 87 27.58 1.02 -50.96
N THR A 88 27.64 -0.22 -51.42
CA THR A 88 26.54 -0.85 -52.14
C THR A 88 25.33 -0.86 -51.21
N ALA A 89 24.32 -0.05 -51.55
CA ALA A 89 23.03 -0.06 -50.89
C ALA A 89 22.43 -1.47 -50.98
N ASN A 90 22.33 -2.17 -49.84
CA ASN A 90 21.68 -3.46 -49.74
C ASN A 90 20.17 -3.21 -49.54
N PRO A 91 19.29 -3.47 -50.51
CA PRO A 91 17.86 -3.25 -50.38
C PRO A 91 17.22 -4.47 -49.70
N ALA A 92 17.63 -4.76 -48.47
CA ALA A 92 16.96 -5.72 -47.62
C ALA A 92 16.26 -4.96 -46.49
N ALA A 93 15.27 -4.15 -46.87
CA ALA A 93 14.30 -3.60 -45.93
C ALA A 93 13.50 -4.76 -45.33
N GLN A 94 14.01 -5.32 -44.22
CA GLN A 94 13.21 -6.25 -43.43
C GLN A 94 11.96 -5.49 -42.98
N PRO A 95 10.75 -6.05 -43.20
CA PRO A 95 9.54 -5.41 -42.73
C PRO A 95 9.63 -5.25 -41.22
N PHE A 96 9.54 -4.00 -40.76
CA PHE A 96 9.50 -3.66 -39.34
C PHE A 96 8.41 -4.50 -38.68
N ARG A 97 8.82 -5.56 -37.97
CA ARG A 97 7.87 -6.37 -37.21
C ARG A 97 7.28 -5.47 -36.13
N PRO A 98 5.94 -5.43 -35.96
CA PRO A 98 5.32 -4.63 -34.92
C PRO A 98 5.95 -5.02 -33.58
N VAL A 99 6.70 -4.09 -32.98
CA VAL A 99 7.27 -4.26 -31.65
C VAL A 99 6.08 -4.43 -30.71
N ARG A 100 5.98 -5.59 -30.05
CA ARG A 100 4.95 -5.80 -29.02
C ARG A 100 5.04 -4.62 -28.05
N PRO A 101 3.92 -3.93 -27.74
CA PRO A 101 3.95 -2.86 -26.76
C PRO A 101 4.51 -3.44 -25.47
N VAL A 102 5.65 -2.90 -25.05
CA VAL A 102 6.26 -3.26 -23.77
C VAL A 102 5.24 -2.86 -22.71
N PHE A 103 4.68 -3.85 -22.01
CA PHE A 103 3.78 -3.61 -20.89
C PHE A 103 4.60 -2.95 -19.77
N THR A 104 4.67 -1.62 -19.77
CA THR A 104 5.37 -0.88 -18.72
C THR A 104 4.50 -0.90 -17.48
N ARG A 105 4.96 -1.60 -16.43
CA ARG A 105 4.31 -1.56 -15.12
C ARG A 105 4.19 -0.11 -14.66
N PRO A 106 2.99 0.34 -14.21
CA PRO A 106 2.83 1.66 -13.61
C PRO A 106 3.83 1.86 -12.46
N ARG A 107 4.65 2.89 -12.55
CA ARG A 107 5.65 3.24 -11.55
C ARG A 107 5.06 4.23 -10.54
N GLU A 108 5.49 4.10 -9.29
CA GLU A 108 5.14 5.08 -8.25
C GLU A 108 5.76 6.45 -8.54
N THR A 109 4.99 7.50 -8.31
CA THR A 109 5.47 8.89 -8.39
C THR A 109 6.10 9.35 -7.07
N PRO A 110 7.03 10.32 -7.07
CA PRO A 110 7.61 10.87 -5.83
C PRO A 110 6.55 11.41 -4.87
N ARG A 111 5.48 12.02 -5.38
CA ARG A 111 4.35 12.51 -4.57
C ARG A 111 3.60 11.37 -3.89
N GLN A 112 3.26 10.32 -4.63
CA GLN A 112 2.62 9.13 -4.06
C GLN A 112 3.47 8.48 -2.97
N ARG A 113 4.79 8.41 -3.17
CA ARG A 113 5.72 7.90 -2.15
C ARG A 113 5.66 8.72 -0.86
N LYS A 114 5.67 10.05 -0.94
CA LYS A 114 5.53 10.94 0.24
C LYS A 114 4.21 10.71 0.97
N ILE A 115 3.11 10.62 0.21
CA ILE A 115 1.77 10.36 0.79
C ILE A 115 1.74 8.98 1.47
N TRP A 116 2.32 7.96 0.85
CA TRP A 116 2.37 6.61 1.41
C TRP A 116 3.15 6.57 2.74
N TYR A 117 4.30 7.23 2.83
CA TYR A 117 5.04 7.32 4.09
C TYR A 117 4.29 8.13 5.15
N GLY A 118 3.59 9.20 4.77
CA GLY A 118 2.75 9.97 5.70
C GLY A 118 1.59 9.15 6.27
N LEU A 119 0.93 8.36 5.41
CA LEU A 119 -0.14 7.44 5.80
C LEU A 119 0.39 6.30 6.69
N ALA A 120 1.55 5.73 6.36
CA ALA A 120 2.20 4.71 7.17
C ALA A 120 2.50 5.24 8.58
N LEU A 121 3.13 6.43 8.67
CA LEU A 121 3.41 7.08 9.94
C LEU A 121 2.13 7.33 10.75
N ALA A 122 1.08 7.82 10.11
CA ALA A 122 -0.21 8.04 10.76
C ALA A 122 -0.86 6.74 11.26
N GLY A 123 -0.84 5.67 10.45
CA GLY A 123 -1.38 4.36 10.82
C GLY A 123 -0.63 3.73 12.00
N HIS A 124 0.70 3.73 11.95
CA HIS A 124 1.53 3.23 13.05
C HIS A 124 1.38 4.07 14.33
N SER A 125 1.23 5.39 14.21
CA SER A 125 0.97 6.27 15.37
C SER A 125 -0.40 5.99 15.99
N GLY A 126 -1.42 5.79 15.17
CA GLY A 126 -2.76 5.40 15.63
C GLY A 126 -2.74 4.06 16.36
N ALA A 127 -2.08 3.05 15.81
CA ALA A 127 -1.95 1.73 16.44
C ALA A 127 -1.14 1.75 17.76
N ALA A 128 -0.10 2.60 17.84
CA ALA A 128 0.65 2.81 19.07
C ALA A 128 -0.18 3.52 20.13
N PHE A 129 -0.97 4.52 19.74
CA PHE A 129 -1.88 5.24 20.62
C PHE A 129 -3.00 4.31 21.15
N ASP A 130 -3.60 3.52 20.27
CA ASP A 130 -4.58 2.49 20.63
C ASP A 130 -4.00 1.51 21.66
N ALA A 131 -2.83 0.91 21.35
CA ALA A 131 -2.15 -0.01 22.26
C ALA A 131 -1.83 0.60 23.63
N TRP A 132 -1.32 1.84 23.65
CA TRP A 132 -1.04 2.56 24.90
C TRP A 132 -2.31 2.80 25.72
N SER A 133 -3.39 3.23 25.07
CA SER A 133 -4.67 3.49 25.73
C SER A 133 -5.31 2.22 26.28
N THR A 134 -5.27 1.10 25.54
CA THR A 134 -5.72 -0.22 25.99
C THR A 134 -4.90 -0.68 27.19
N TYR A 135 -3.57 -0.61 27.10
CA TYR A 135 -2.69 -1.00 28.20
C TYR A 135 -3.02 -0.20 29.46
N ARG A 136 -3.22 1.12 29.35
CA ARG A 136 -3.64 1.95 30.49
C ARG A 136 -5.01 1.57 31.05
N ALA A 137 -6.01 1.32 30.20
CA ALA A 137 -7.34 0.94 30.64
C ALA A 137 -7.35 -0.42 31.38
N VAL A 138 -6.64 -1.41 30.85
CA VAL A 138 -6.55 -2.75 31.44
C VAL A 138 -5.68 -2.75 32.69
N SER A 139 -4.51 -2.11 32.66
CA SER A 139 -3.60 -2.03 33.82
C SER A 139 -4.20 -1.24 34.99
N GLY A 140 -5.04 -0.25 34.72
CA GLY A 140 -5.76 0.51 35.75
C GLY A 140 -7.02 -0.18 36.28
N GLY A 141 -7.41 -1.35 35.74
CA GLY A 141 -8.62 -2.06 36.18
C GLY A 141 -9.94 -1.47 35.67
N TYR A 142 -9.90 -0.56 34.69
CA TYR A 142 -11.07 0.11 34.11
C TYR A 142 -11.79 -0.73 33.04
N GLY A 143 -11.26 -1.90 32.69
CA GLY A 143 -11.88 -2.78 31.71
C GLY A 143 -11.02 -3.98 31.34
N ARG A 144 -11.49 -4.75 30.37
CA ARG A 144 -10.77 -5.88 29.78
C ARG A 144 -10.76 -5.73 28.26
N GLU A 145 -9.64 -6.11 27.65
CA GLU A 145 -9.55 -6.17 26.19
C GLU A 145 -10.61 -7.12 25.63
N ALA A 146 -11.53 -6.55 24.85
CA ALA A 146 -12.66 -7.28 24.27
C ALA A 146 -12.21 -8.20 23.15
N ASN A 147 -11.16 -7.83 22.38
CA ASN A 147 -10.69 -8.66 21.28
C ASN A 147 -9.94 -9.90 21.81
N PRO A 148 -10.44 -11.14 21.58
CA PRO A 148 -9.82 -12.35 22.10
C PRO A 148 -8.40 -12.57 21.59
N PHE A 149 -8.07 -12.06 20.38
CA PHE A 149 -6.73 -12.17 19.82
C PHE A 149 -5.74 -11.20 20.46
N MET A 150 -6.21 -10.05 20.96
CA MET A 150 -5.37 -9.06 21.64
C MET A 150 -5.31 -9.28 23.15
N ARG A 151 -6.30 -9.97 23.72
CA ARG A 151 -6.39 -10.30 25.14
C ARG A 151 -5.13 -10.93 25.76
N PRO A 152 -4.42 -11.88 25.12
CA PRO A 152 -3.18 -12.43 25.70
C PRO A 152 -2.04 -11.41 25.77
N PHE A 153 -2.08 -10.35 24.95
CA PHE A 153 -1.05 -9.32 24.92
C PHE A 153 -1.42 -8.09 25.74
N ALA A 154 -2.69 -7.93 26.12
CA ALA A 154 -3.22 -6.71 26.75
C ALA A 154 -2.51 -6.28 28.05
N ASN A 155 -1.91 -7.23 28.79
CA ASN A 155 -1.17 -6.98 30.04
C ASN A 155 0.37 -6.98 29.84
N SER A 156 0.85 -6.91 28.60
CA SER A 156 2.27 -7.02 28.27
C SER A 156 2.69 -5.97 27.24
N ASN A 157 3.98 -5.62 27.22
CA ASN A 157 4.57 -4.78 26.16
C ASN A 157 4.43 -5.41 24.75
N ALA A 158 4.11 -6.70 24.67
CA ALA A 158 3.78 -7.38 23.42
C ALA A 158 2.54 -6.78 22.72
N ILE A 159 1.67 -6.04 23.42
CA ILE A 159 0.52 -5.37 22.80
C ILE A 159 0.95 -4.42 21.68
N TYR A 160 2.08 -3.73 21.84
CA TYR A 160 2.61 -2.83 20.82
C TYR A 160 3.06 -3.58 19.57
N ALA A 161 3.66 -4.77 19.71
CA ALA A 161 4.02 -5.57 18.56
C ALA A 161 2.78 -6.13 17.86
N ALA A 162 1.80 -6.60 18.64
CA ALA A 162 0.56 -7.18 18.14
C ALA A 162 -0.28 -6.14 17.36
N THR A 163 -0.43 -4.92 17.87
CA THR A 163 -1.21 -3.87 17.18
C THR A 163 -0.55 -3.41 15.89
N GLN A 164 0.78 -3.48 15.76
CA GLN A 164 1.51 -3.03 14.57
C GLN A 164 1.37 -3.96 13.36
N VAL A 165 0.88 -5.19 13.55
CA VAL A 165 0.62 -6.13 12.46
C VAL A 165 -0.42 -5.58 11.49
N SER A 166 -1.49 -4.97 12.02
CA SER A 166 -2.58 -4.40 11.21
C SER A 166 -2.11 -3.24 10.31
N PRO A 167 -1.49 -2.15 10.81
CA PRO A 167 -1.00 -1.07 9.96
C PRO A 167 0.08 -1.55 8.99
N ALA A 168 0.96 -2.48 9.38
CA ALA A 168 1.95 -3.05 8.45
C ALA A 168 1.29 -3.77 7.27
N PHE A 169 0.21 -4.52 7.52
CA PHE A 169 -0.57 -5.15 6.47
C PHE A 169 -1.27 -4.12 5.57
N MET A 170 -1.87 -3.07 6.16
CA MET A 170 -2.52 -1.99 5.41
C MET A 170 -1.52 -1.21 4.53
N ASP A 171 -0.31 -0.99 5.03
CA ASP A 171 0.79 -0.36 4.32
C ASP A 171 1.22 -1.19 3.11
N PHE A 172 1.38 -2.50 3.31
CA PHE A 172 1.68 -3.45 2.24
C PHE A 172 0.58 -3.46 1.16
N LEU A 173 -0.68 -3.52 1.60
CA LEU A 173 -1.82 -3.52 0.69
C LEU A 173 -1.90 -2.20 -0.10
N GLY A 174 -1.79 -1.06 0.58
CA GLY A 174 -1.77 0.26 -0.05
C GLY A 174 -0.61 0.40 -1.06
N LYS A 175 0.58 -0.12 -0.72
CA LYS A 175 1.73 -0.14 -1.63
C LYS A 175 1.44 -0.97 -2.88
N ARG A 176 0.87 -2.16 -2.71
CA ARG A 176 0.53 -3.06 -3.82
C ARG A 176 -0.56 -2.47 -4.72
N MET A 177 -1.54 -1.81 -4.13
CA MET A 177 -2.62 -1.10 -4.84
C MET A 177 -2.07 0.08 -5.65
N MET A 178 -1.12 0.82 -5.11
CA MET A 178 -0.50 1.99 -5.75
C MET A 178 0.22 1.64 -7.06
N VAL A 179 0.83 0.45 -7.15
CA VAL A 179 1.53 -0.05 -8.35
C VAL A 179 0.71 -1.06 -9.17
N SER A 180 -0.60 -1.14 -8.92
CA SER A 180 -1.52 -2.05 -9.61
C SER A 180 -1.67 -1.66 -11.10
N GLN A 181 -1.90 -2.66 -11.96
CA GLN A 181 -2.21 -2.43 -13.38
C GLN A 181 -3.58 -1.76 -13.56
N HIS A 182 -4.52 -2.03 -12.66
CA HIS A 182 -5.89 -1.53 -12.71
C HIS A 182 -5.96 -0.07 -12.28
N GLY A 183 -6.44 0.80 -13.16
CA GLY A 183 -6.50 2.25 -12.94
C GLY A 183 -7.34 2.66 -11.73
N TRP A 184 -8.48 2.01 -11.47
CA TRP A 184 -9.29 2.34 -10.29
C TRP A 184 -8.55 1.99 -8.99
N VAL A 185 -7.81 0.87 -8.95
CA VAL A 185 -7.14 0.40 -7.73
C VAL A 185 -6.08 1.41 -7.30
N ARG A 186 -5.40 2.00 -8.29
CA ARG A 186 -4.46 3.11 -8.09
C ARG A 186 -5.11 4.44 -7.70
N LYS A 187 -6.43 4.59 -7.75
CA LYS A 187 -7.13 5.79 -7.24
C LYS A 187 -7.52 5.64 -5.78
N ILE A 188 -7.75 4.41 -5.32
CA ILE A 188 -8.17 4.08 -3.95
C ILE A 188 -7.06 3.44 -3.09
N TRP A 189 -5.81 3.45 -3.55
CA TRP A 189 -4.67 2.84 -2.87
C TRP A 189 -4.40 3.37 -1.45
N TRP A 190 -4.79 4.62 -1.17
CA TRP A 190 -4.61 5.26 0.14
C TRP A 190 -5.65 4.78 1.17
N LEU A 191 -6.74 4.16 0.71
CA LEU A 191 -7.91 3.83 1.52
C LEU A 191 -7.60 2.87 2.68
N PRO A 192 -6.84 1.77 2.51
CA PRO A 192 -6.56 0.84 3.60
C PRO A 192 -5.86 1.51 4.80
N GLN A 193 -4.83 2.30 4.53
CA GLN A 193 -4.05 2.99 5.57
C GLN A 193 -4.89 4.08 6.26
N ALA A 194 -5.64 4.87 5.48
CA ALA A 194 -6.47 5.94 6.04
C ALA A 194 -7.60 5.40 6.92
N ALA A 195 -8.29 4.34 6.46
CA ALA A 195 -9.33 3.68 7.23
C ALA A 195 -8.75 3.06 8.51
N GLY A 196 -7.66 2.29 8.41
CA GLY A 196 -7.01 1.67 9.56
C GLY A 196 -6.52 2.67 10.60
N ALA A 197 -5.91 3.78 10.16
CA ALA A 197 -5.48 4.85 11.06
C ALA A 197 -6.68 5.46 11.81
N SER A 198 -7.76 5.77 11.07
CA SER A 198 -8.97 6.37 11.65
C SER A 198 -9.61 5.49 12.71
N THR A 199 -9.73 4.18 12.42
CA THR A 199 -10.24 3.20 13.39
C THR A 199 -9.36 3.10 14.62
N SER A 200 -8.03 3.07 14.45
CA SER A 200 -7.09 2.97 15.57
C SER A 200 -7.17 4.21 16.48
N PHE A 201 -7.25 5.41 15.90
CA PHE A 201 -7.44 6.63 16.69
C PHE A 201 -8.79 6.67 17.40
N ALA A 202 -9.87 6.24 16.75
CA ALA A 202 -11.20 6.18 17.36
C ALA A 202 -11.23 5.19 18.55
N SER A 203 -10.63 4.00 18.38
CA SER A 203 -10.46 3.02 19.45
C SER A 203 -9.66 3.59 20.62
N GLY A 204 -8.51 4.22 20.33
CA GLY A 204 -7.68 4.80 21.38
C GLY A 204 -8.37 5.93 22.14
N ALA A 205 -9.13 6.78 21.44
CA ALA A 205 -9.92 7.84 22.06
C ALA A 205 -11.04 7.27 22.95
N HIS A 206 -11.71 6.20 22.50
CA HIS A 206 -12.70 5.49 23.29
C HIS A 206 -12.07 4.91 24.57
N ASN A 207 -10.92 4.23 24.48
CA ASN A 207 -10.23 3.65 25.62
C ASN A 207 -9.79 4.70 26.65
N VAL A 208 -9.29 5.86 26.19
CA VAL A 208 -9.00 6.99 27.09
C VAL A 208 -10.26 7.50 27.78
N GLY A 209 -11.40 7.55 27.07
CA GLY A 209 -12.69 7.97 27.62
C GLY A 209 -13.21 7.08 28.75
N VAL A 210 -12.85 5.79 28.76
CA VAL A 210 -13.25 4.83 29.81
C VAL A 210 -12.40 4.97 31.09
N VAL A 211 -11.23 5.62 31.02
CA VAL A 211 -10.27 5.74 32.16
C VAL A 211 -10.58 6.93 33.08
N HIS A 212 -11.78 7.51 32.98
CA HIS A 212 -12.22 8.68 33.77
C HIS A 212 -13.09 8.30 34.97
#